data_AF-A0A5C6EB09-F1
#
_entry.id   AF-A0A5C6EB09-F1
#
_cell.length_a   1.000
_cell.length_b   1.000
_cell.length_c   1.000
_cell.angle_alpha   90.00
_cell.angle_beta   90.00
_cell.angle_gamma   90.00
#
_symmetry.space_group_name_H-M   'P 1'
#
loop_
_entity.id
_entity.type
_entity.pdbx_description
1 polymer ?
#
loop_
_entity_poly.entity_id
_entity_poly.type
_entity_poly.pdbx_seq_one_letter_code
_entity_poly.pdbx_strand_id
1 'polypeptide(L)'
;MSDEIEATGNSQSNPVHATELIVHPNASALHESVSEPSSPRDSNSRKWYQELKTPITLLAALPLVFLVGHFALQMRASSVMEQLEQETRFRERKANAELKLAALQQAELLEKEAIAVATSQIDEALAKVASTKATLAQFKSNVDRLHREKAELLSGELGRRVLSSPALLEDAEAFWLTTQSQPLPSSLDLEQRLDHLESSLSDAKSNITADFDVSHAMTTTIDTAKIESNRLLKSAEEQLASLDSIREQAMVHPVSADLSTLSVALEQKRLEQLRKEQKEALQRLEETRKANEEMVLQAQIAKERAIAEEKKIGEEKIAVETAEKMRLEAQAEVAKLAGANQETRARLDKQRLEAEFNRDRSQIQSLLVAFLSDGNTYRTKEVSRGPASLTDLKSAGALNEGPDGVKMLCKIISVWNDRPRGAMPFYDGSARSWDSIDRAVPARAQELLIKYGDLLVEKRLLAP
;
A
#
# COMPACT_ATOMS: atom_id res chain seq x y z
N MET A 1 0.54 0.94 -47.27
CA MET A 1 0.85 1.81 -46.12
C MET A 1 2.21 1.35 -45.62
N SER A 2 3.29 1.49 -46.40
CA SER A 2 3.84 2.67 -47.11
C SER A 2 4.40 3.70 -46.14
N ASP A 3 5.58 4.22 -46.51
CA ASP A 3 6.47 5.20 -45.88
C ASP A 3 7.66 4.50 -45.18
N GLU A 4 8.86 4.29 -45.74
CA GLU A 4 9.62 4.91 -46.85
C GLU A 4 9.83 6.42 -46.71
N ILE A 5 10.93 6.83 -46.05
CA ILE A 5 11.67 8.07 -46.35
C ILE A 5 13.17 7.83 -46.15
N GLU A 6 13.92 8.02 -47.23
CA GLU A 6 15.37 8.06 -47.35
C GLU A 6 15.99 9.39 -46.87
N ALA A 7 17.33 9.38 -46.78
CA ALA A 7 18.24 10.39 -47.34
C ALA A 7 18.96 11.40 -46.42
N THR A 8 20.28 11.14 -46.32
CA THR A 8 21.41 12.06 -46.59
C THR A 8 21.91 13.03 -45.52
N GLY A 9 23.22 12.99 -45.28
CA GLY A 9 23.99 13.94 -44.48
C GLY A 9 25.49 13.81 -44.74
N ASN A 10 25.89 14.21 -45.95
CA ASN A 10 27.26 14.29 -46.46
C ASN A 10 27.97 15.52 -45.83
N SER A 11 29.18 15.37 -45.27
CA SER A 11 30.04 16.53 -44.99
C SER A 11 31.50 16.21 -45.30
N GLN A 12 31.91 16.74 -46.44
CA GLN A 12 33.28 16.87 -46.90
C GLN A 12 34.02 17.91 -46.05
N SER A 13 35.27 17.65 -45.70
CA SER A 13 36.26 18.71 -45.45
C SER A 13 37.63 18.30 -46.01
N ASN A 14 38.06 19.09 -46.99
CA ASN A 14 39.29 19.14 -47.77
C ASN A 14 40.57 18.49 -47.21
N PRO A 15 41.37 17.83 -48.08
CA PRO A 15 42.80 17.63 -47.87
C PRO A 15 43.59 18.83 -48.40
N VAL A 16 44.54 19.35 -47.61
CA VAL A 16 45.54 20.32 -48.07
C VAL A 16 46.78 19.57 -48.54
N HIS A 17 47.24 19.99 -49.71
CA HIS A 17 48.42 19.58 -50.45
C HIS A 17 49.72 19.54 -49.62
N ALA A 18 50.46 18.44 -49.85
CA ALA A 18 51.87 18.36 -50.24
C ALA A 18 52.91 19.24 -49.52
N THR A 19 53.87 18.59 -48.87
CA THR A 19 55.28 18.79 -49.24
C THR A 19 56.03 17.46 -49.06
N GLU A 20 56.39 16.85 -50.19
CA GLU A 20 57.35 15.76 -50.27
C GLU A 20 58.71 16.23 -49.73
N LEU A 21 59.33 15.43 -48.87
CA LEU A 21 60.78 15.43 -48.75
C LEU A 21 61.26 13.99 -48.66
N ILE A 22 61.63 13.49 -49.83
CA ILE A 22 62.31 12.24 -50.09
C ILE A 22 63.72 12.33 -49.50
N VAL A 23 64.07 11.43 -48.57
CA VAL A 23 65.46 10.96 -48.40
C VAL A 23 65.43 9.47 -48.08
N HIS A 24 65.79 8.66 -49.08
CA HIS A 24 66.13 7.25 -48.90
C HIS A 24 67.50 7.09 -48.22
N PRO A 25 67.71 5.98 -47.51
CA PRO A 25 68.99 5.56 -46.95
C PRO A 25 69.80 4.72 -47.95
N ASN A 26 71.13 4.87 -47.93
CA ASN A 26 72.12 3.87 -48.36
C ASN A 26 73.49 4.36 -47.86
N ALA A 27 74.15 3.70 -46.92
CA ALA A 27 74.86 2.42 -47.03
C ALA A 27 76.07 2.45 -47.98
N SER A 28 77.16 1.83 -47.51
CA SER A 28 78.50 1.62 -48.10
C SER A 28 79.55 2.62 -47.58
N ALA A 29 80.52 2.28 -46.72
CA ALA A 29 81.52 1.21 -46.81
C ALA A 29 82.30 1.24 -48.14
N LEU A 30 83.51 1.81 -48.12
CA LEU A 30 84.71 1.19 -48.69
C LEU A 30 85.96 2.04 -48.43
N HIS A 31 87.05 1.30 -48.22
CA HIS A 31 88.45 1.68 -48.26
C HIS A 31 88.80 2.70 -49.34
N GLU A 32 89.74 3.61 -49.04
CA GLU A 32 90.97 3.68 -49.83
C GLU A 32 92.12 4.38 -49.08
N SER A 33 93.31 3.89 -49.40
CA SER A 33 94.61 4.17 -48.83
C SER A 33 95.40 5.18 -49.66
N VAL A 34 96.49 5.68 -49.06
CA VAL A 34 97.76 6.11 -49.66
C VAL A 34 98.01 7.63 -49.80
N SER A 35 99.26 7.96 -49.43
CA SER A 35 100.17 9.03 -49.90
C SER A 35 100.19 10.41 -49.24
N GLU A 36 101.23 10.62 -48.43
CA GLU A 36 102.18 11.76 -48.50
C GLU A 36 102.30 12.37 -49.92
N PRO A 37 102.56 13.69 -50.09
CA PRO A 37 103.96 14.13 -50.08
C PRO A 37 104.27 15.59 -49.69
N SER A 38 105.54 15.76 -49.30
CA SER A 38 106.50 16.83 -49.64
C SER A 38 106.10 18.32 -49.61
N SER A 39 106.92 19.07 -48.88
CA SER A 39 107.30 20.48 -49.08
C SER A 39 107.47 20.87 -50.56
N PRO A 40 107.28 22.15 -50.88
CA PRO A 40 108.43 22.85 -51.44
C PRO A 40 108.70 24.25 -50.87
N ARG A 41 109.97 24.59 -51.06
CA ARG A 41 110.70 25.83 -50.85
C ARG A 41 110.40 26.84 -51.96
N ASP A 42 111.01 28.02 -51.81
CA ASP A 42 111.32 29.04 -52.83
C ASP A 42 110.24 30.10 -53.09
N SER A 43 110.55 31.38 -53.32
CA SER A 43 111.80 32.14 -53.27
C SER A 43 111.51 33.63 -53.53
N ASN A 44 112.46 34.48 -53.15
CA ASN A 44 112.92 35.67 -53.88
C ASN A 44 111.93 36.79 -54.30
N SER A 45 112.18 38.00 -53.80
CA SER A 45 112.73 39.06 -54.67
C SER A 45 113.41 40.21 -53.89
N ARG A 46 114.74 40.31 -54.12
CA ARG A 46 115.58 41.49 -54.43
C ARG A 46 115.43 42.75 -53.55
N LYS A 47 116.41 43.05 -52.67
CA LYS A 47 117.64 43.84 -52.93
C LYS A 47 117.39 45.15 -53.68
N TRP A 48 117.76 46.31 -53.11
CA TRP A 48 118.70 47.31 -53.67
C TRP A 48 119.25 48.20 -52.52
N TYR A 49 120.48 48.68 -52.72
CA TYR A 49 121.48 49.20 -51.78
C TYR A 49 121.50 50.74 -51.71
N GLN A 50 122.26 51.28 -50.74
CA GLN A 50 122.95 52.60 -50.71
C GLN A 50 122.06 53.85 -50.56
N GLU A 51 122.45 54.96 -49.95
CA GLU A 51 123.48 55.42 -49.01
C GLU A 51 123.13 56.90 -48.72
N LEU A 52 123.61 57.45 -47.59
CA LEU A 52 123.86 58.89 -47.33
C LEU A 52 122.70 59.90 -47.08
N LYS A 53 122.68 60.36 -45.81
CA LYS A 53 122.58 61.76 -45.33
C LYS A 53 121.30 62.58 -45.59
N THR A 54 120.57 62.88 -44.52
CA THR A 54 120.58 64.16 -43.75
C THR A 54 119.39 64.20 -42.77
N PRO A 55 119.52 64.80 -41.57
CA PRO A 55 118.41 65.01 -40.65
C PRO A 55 117.76 66.38 -40.89
N ILE A 56 116.57 66.58 -40.30
CA ILE A 56 115.77 67.84 -40.19
C ILE A 56 114.57 67.91 -41.15
N THR A 57 113.55 67.06 -40.90
CA THR A 57 112.13 67.31 -41.26
C THR A 57 111.16 66.46 -40.40
N LEU A 58 111.53 66.12 -39.16
CA LEU A 58 110.80 65.15 -38.32
C LEU A 58 109.78 65.76 -37.34
N LEU A 59 109.57 67.08 -37.33
CA LEU A 59 108.77 67.75 -36.28
C LEU A 59 107.34 68.19 -36.68
N ALA A 60 106.98 68.16 -37.97
CA ALA A 60 105.64 68.58 -38.42
C ALA A 60 104.66 67.40 -38.68
N ALA A 61 105.14 66.15 -38.67
CA ALA A 61 104.32 64.96 -38.95
C ALA A 61 103.74 64.28 -37.68
N LEU A 62 104.24 64.62 -36.49
CA LEU A 62 103.90 63.96 -35.23
C LEU A 62 102.40 64.01 -34.85
N PRO A 63 101.66 65.12 -34.95
CA PRO A 63 100.24 65.15 -34.56
C PRO A 63 99.34 64.37 -35.53
N LEU A 64 99.69 64.33 -36.82
CA LEU A 64 98.95 63.57 -37.83
C LEU A 64 99.20 62.06 -37.67
N VAL A 65 100.43 61.67 -37.35
CA VAL A 65 100.78 60.27 -37.01
C VAL A 65 100.06 59.82 -35.73
N PHE A 66 99.88 60.70 -34.74
CA PHE A 66 99.16 60.37 -33.51
C PHE A 66 97.65 60.20 -33.74
N LEU A 67 97.03 61.07 -34.56
CA LEU A 67 95.61 60.97 -34.92
C LEU A 67 95.32 59.73 -35.79
N VAL A 68 96.16 59.46 -36.78
CA VAL A 68 96.07 58.24 -37.60
C VAL A 68 96.36 56.99 -36.74
N GLY A 69 97.31 57.07 -35.81
CA GLY A 69 97.60 56.00 -34.86
C GLY A 69 96.43 55.71 -33.92
N HIS A 70 95.79 56.75 -33.36
CA HIS A 70 94.62 56.62 -32.50
C HIS A 70 93.41 56.09 -33.28
N PHE A 71 93.16 56.59 -34.49
CA PHE A 71 92.09 56.08 -35.35
C PHE A 71 92.34 54.62 -35.76
N ALA A 72 93.58 54.25 -36.09
CA ALA A 72 93.95 52.87 -36.38
C ALA A 72 93.82 51.95 -35.14
N LEU A 73 94.14 52.46 -33.94
CA LEU A 73 93.91 51.76 -32.67
C LEU A 73 92.42 51.59 -32.38
N GLN A 74 91.60 52.60 -32.65
CA GLN A 74 90.17 52.57 -32.44
C GLN A 74 89.48 51.64 -33.45
N MET A 75 89.92 51.65 -34.71
CA MET A 75 89.48 50.69 -35.74
C MET A 75 89.90 49.26 -35.42
N ARG A 76 91.10 49.06 -34.85
CA ARG A 76 91.54 47.73 -34.37
C ARG A 76 90.74 47.29 -33.14
N ALA A 77 90.47 48.19 -32.20
CA ALA A 77 89.67 47.89 -31.02
C ALA A 77 88.22 47.55 -31.41
N SER A 78 87.63 48.28 -32.37
CA SER A 78 86.30 47.96 -32.89
C SER A 78 86.30 46.63 -33.65
N SER A 79 87.32 46.35 -34.47
CA SER A 79 87.42 45.06 -35.17
C SER A 79 87.62 43.88 -34.21
N VAL A 80 88.36 44.08 -33.11
CA VAL A 80 88.58 43.04 -32.09
C VAL A 80 87.31 42.82 -31.26
N MET A 81 86.61 43.88 -30.86
CA MET A 81 85.33 43.75 -30.15
C MET A 81 84.27 43.10 -31.04
N GLU A 82 84.21 43.44 -32.32
CA GLU A 82 83.30 42.81 -33.28
C GLU A 82 83.63 41.32 -33.50
N GLN A 83 84.92 40.97 -33.59
CA GLN A 83 85.35 39.56 -33.63
C GLN A 83 84.98 38.80 -32.34
N LEU A 84 85.16 39.43 -31.17
CA LEU A 84 84.84 38.81 -29.89
C LEU A 84 83.33 38.64 -29.71
N GLU A 85 82.52 39.61 -30.15
CA GLU A 85 81.06 39.48 -30.23
C GLU A 85 80.60 38.42 -31.25
N GLN A 86 81.28 38.28 -32.39
CA GLN A 86 80.99 37.21 -33.35
C GLN A 86 81.35 35.84 -32.78
N GLU A 87 82.47 35.71 -32.07
CA GLU A 87 82.87 34.49 -31.39
C GLU A 87 81.89 34.11 -30.27
N THR A 88 81.46 35.06 -29.43
CA THR A 88 80.47 34.77 -28.37
C THR A 88 79.14 34.34 -28.98
N ARG A 89 78.63 35.04 -30.00
CA ARG A 89 77.41 34.63 -30.73
C ARG A 89 77.56 33.25 -31.37
N PHE A 90 78.72 32.93 -31.92
CA PHE A 90 78.99 31.60 -32.50
C PHE A 90 78.99 30.51 -31.42
N ARG A 91 79.65 30.75 -30.28
CA ARG A 91 79.64 29.83 -29.13
C ARG A 91 78.23 29.65 -28.56
N GLU A 92 77.46 30.72 -28.42
CA GLU A 92 76.05 30.65 -27.98
C GLU A 92 75.19 29.87 -28.97
N ARG A 93 75.34 30.09 -30.29
CA ARG A 93 74.62 29.31 -31.31
C ARG A 93 75.00 27.84 -31.26
N LYS A 94 76.29 27.53 -31.09
CA LYS A 94 76.78 26.15 -30.96
C LYS A 94 76.23 25.48 -29.71
N ALA A 95 76.30 26.14 -28.55
CA ALA A 95 75.74 25.64 -27.30
C ALA A 95 74.21 25.45 -27.39
N ASN A 96 73.49 26.39 -27.99
CA ASN A 96 72.05 26.25 -28.23
C ASN A 96 71.71 25.11 -29.21
N ALA A 97 72.54 24.86 -30.22
CA ALA A 97 72.38 23.74 -31.14
C ALA A 97 72.67 22.39 -30.45
N GLU A 98 73.71 22.31 -29.62
CA GLU A 98 74.04 21.13 -28.81
C GLU A 98 72.92 20.84 -27.79
N LEU A 99 72.39 21.85 -27.11
CA LEU A 99 71.24 21.70 -26.21
C LEU A 99 69.98 21.21 -26.95
N LYS A 100 69.70 21.74 -28.14
CA LYS A 100 68.57 21.27 -28.98
C LYS A 100 68.76 19.83 -29.44
N LEU A 101 69.97 19.45 -29.85
CA LEU A 101 70.27 18.08 -30.26
C LEU A 101 70.13 17.12 -29.08
N ALA A 102 70.65 17.48 -27.90
CA ALA A 102 70.48 16.68 -26.69
C ALA A 102 69.00 16.54 -26.30
N ALA A 103 68.20 17.61 -26.41
CA ALA A 103 66.76 17.57 -26.17
C ALA A 103 66.01 16.68 -27.17
N LEU A 104 66.40 16.71 -28.46
CA LEU A 104 65.81 15.82 -29.48
C LEU A 104 66.18 14.36 -29.23
N GLN A 105 67.43 14.06 -28.87
CA GLN A 105 67.85 12.71 -28.52
C GLN A 105 67.11 12.19 -27.27
N GLN A 106 66.93 13.05 -26.27
CA GLN A 106 66.14 12.71 -25.08
C GLN A 106 64.67 12.46 -25.44
N ALA A 107 64.07 13.27 -26.31
CA ALA A 107 62.71 13.07 -26.78
C ALA A 107 62.56 11.75 -27.56
N GLU A 108 63.51 11.42 -28.45
CA GLU A 108 63.52 10.16 -29.19
C GLU A 108 63.66 8.93 -28.27
N LEU A 109 64.48 9.04 -27.21
CA LEU A 109 64.60 7.98 -26.20
C LEU A 109 63.30 7.79 -25.43
N LEU A 110 62.66 8.88 -24.99
CA LEU A 110 61.37 8.82 -24.30
C LEU A 110 60.27 8.25 -25.21
N GLU A 111 60.27 8.59 -26.50
CA GLU A 111 59.33 8.05 -27.49
C GLU A 111 59.53 6.53 -27.67
N LYS A 112 60.78 6.08 -27.80
CA LYS A 112 61.12 4.64 -27.88
C LYS A 112 60.70 3.88 -26.62
N GLU A 113 60.93 4.46 -25.44
CA GLU A 113 60.50 3.88 -24.16
C GLU A 113 58.97 3.79 -24.09
N ALA A 114 58.26 4.84 -24.49
CA ALA A 114 56.79 4.86 -24.51
C ALA A 114 56.21 3.80 -25.46
N ILE A 115 56.75 3.68 -26.68
CA ILE A 115 56.36 2.64 -27.64
C ILE A 115 56.63 1.23 -27.07
N ALA A 116 57.76 1.02 -26.40
CA ALA A 116 58.07 -0.26 -25.79
C ALA A 116 57.09 -0.62 -24.66
N VAL A 117 56.72 0.35 -23.81
CA VAL A 117 55.71 0.18 -22.76
C VAL A 117 54.35 -0.14 -23.37
N ALA A 118 53.89 0.62 -24.35
CA ALA A 118 52.63 0.38 -25.04
C ALA A 118 52.59 -1.00 -25.71
N THR A 119 53.70 -1.42 -26.36
CA THR A 119 53.81 -2.75 -26.97
C THR A 119 53.68 -3.85 -25.91
N SER A 120 54.36 -3.67 -24.77
CA SER A 120 54.27 -4.61 -23.65
C SER A 120 52.86 -4.74 -23.09
N GLN A 121 52.11 -3.63 -22.98
CA GLN A 121 50.73 -3.65 -22.51
C GLN A 121 49.80 -4.36 -23.50
N ILE A 122 49.95 -4.11 -24.80
CA ILE A 122 49.19 -4.82 -25.84
C ILE A 122 49.49 -6.31 -25.81
N ASP A 123 50.76 -6.69 -25.66
CA ASP A 123 51.18 -8.09 -25.58
C ASP A 123 50.61 -8.80 -24.34
N GLU A 124 50.57 -8.12 -23.19
CA GLU A 124 49.92 -8.65 -22.00
C GLU A 124 48.40 -8.84 -22.22
N ALA A 125 47.74 -7.87 -22.86
CA ALA A 125 46.32 -7.95 -23.17
C ALA A 125 46.01 -9.10 -24.16
N LEU A 126 46.80 -9.24 -25.23
CA LEU A 126 46.71 -10.34 -26.19
C LEU A 126 46.94 -11.70 -25.52
N ALA A 127 47.94 -11.81 -24.63
CA ALA A 127 48.19 -13.03 -23.87
C ALA A 127 46.99 -13.41 -22.97
N LYS A 128 46.33 -12.43 -22.34
CA LYS A 128 45.10 -12.67 -21.56
C LYS A 128 43.95 -13.14 -22.44
N VAL A 129 43.75 -12.52 -23.61
CA VAL A 129 42.73 -12.95 -24.58
C VAL A 129 42.99 -14.38 -25.05
N ALA A 130 44.22 -14.70 -25.44
CA ALA A 130 44.62 -16.04 -25.86
C ALA A 130 44.39 -17.09 -24.76
N SER A 131 44.77 -16.79 -23.51
CA SER A 131 44.51 -17.68 -22.37
C SER A 131 43.01 -17.90 -22.13
N THR A 132 42.20 -16.86 -22.29
CA THR A 132 40.73 -16.92 -22.14
C THR A 132 40.10 -17.75 -23.26
N LYS A 133 40.58 -17.62 -24.50
CA LYS A 133 40.18 -18.47 -25.62
C LYS A 133 40.54 -19.93 -25.41
N ALA A 134 41.71 -20.23 -24.83
CA ALA A 134 42.08 -21.60 -24.49
C ALA A 134 41.13 -22.22 -23.44
N THR A 135 40.76 -21.47 -22.40
CA THR A 135 39.73 -21.88 -21.44
C THR A 135 38.39 -22.13 -22.12
N LEU A 136 37.98 -21.26 -23.06
CA LEU A 136 36.75 -21.42 -23.81
C LEU A 136 36.77 -22.65 -24.73
N ALA A 137 37.90 -22.95 -25.36
CA ALA A 137 38.09 -24.15 -26.15
C ALA A 137 38.01 -25.43 -25.30
N GLN A 138 38.58 -25.41 -24.09
CA GLN A 138 38.43 -26.50 -23.13
C GLN A 138 36.97 -26.67 -22.69
N PHE A 139 36.25 -25.57 -22.43
CA PHE A 139 34.81 -25.62 -22.16
C PHE A 139 34.04 -26.28 -23.31
N LYS A 140 34.28 -25.88 -24.56
CA LYS A 140 33.63 -26.49 -25.74
C LYS A 140 33.91 -27.99 -25.84
N SER A 141 35.16 -28.40 -25.65
CA SER A 141 35.55 -29.82 -25.60
C SER A 141 34.79 -30.59 -24.51
N ASN A 142 34.63 -29.99 -23.32
CA ASN A 142 33.86 -30.58 -22.23
C ASN A 142 32.36 -30.67 -22.57
N VAL A 143 31.79 -29.68 -23.24
CA VAL A 143 30.40 -29.71 -23.72
C VAL A 143 30.19 -30.81 -24.77
N ASP A 144 31.10 -30.96 -25.73
CA ASP A 144 31.04 -32.03 -26.73
C ASP A 144 31.18 -33.43 -26.09
N ARG A 145 32.05 -33.55 -25.07
CA ARG A 145 32.14 -34.76 -24.26
C ARG A 145 30.82 -35.03 -23.51
N LEU A 146 30.25 -34.02 -22.84
CA LEU A 146 28.96 -34.13 -22.16
C LEU A 146 27.85 -34.58 -23.10
N HIS A 147 27.77 -34.03 -24.31
CA HIS A 147 26.75 -34.44 -25.27
C HIS A 147 26.90 -35.91 -25.68
N ARG A 148 28.12 -36.37 -25.97
CA ARG A 148 28.39 -37.77 -26.31
C ARG A 148 28.08 -38.71 -25.16
N GLU A 149 28.55 -38.40 -23.96
CA GLU A 149 28.35 -39.28 -22.81
C GLU A 149 26.90 -39.23 -22.29
N LYS A 150 26.19 -38.10 -22.40
CA LYS A 150 24.73 -38.04 -22.18
C LYS A 150 23.98 -38.93 -23.18
N ALA A 151 24.37 -38.93 -24.45
CA ALA A 151 23.75 -39.82 -25.45
C ALA A 151 23.98 -41.29 -25.11
N GLU A 152 25.20 -41.66 -24.69
CA GLU A 152 25.55 -43.00 -24.23
C GLU A 152 24.79 -43.40 -22.95
N LEU A 153 24.64 -42.48 -22.00
CA LEU A 153 23.84 -42.69 -20.78
C LEU A 153 22.36 -42.89 -21.11
N LEU A 154 21.79 -42.13 -22.06
CA LEU A 154 20.35 -42.19 -22.35
C LEU A 154 19.93 -43.36 -23.24
N SER A 155 20.81 -43.77 -24.16
CA SER A 155 20.46 -44.71 -25.24
C SER A 155 21.44 -45.86 -25.42
N GLY A 156 22.65 -45.75 -24.86
CA GLY A 156 23.72 -46.72 -25.02
C GLY A 156 23.72 -47.82 -23.96
N GLU A 157 24.86 -48.49 -23.85
CA GLU A 157 25.07 -49.60 -22.92
C GLU A 157 25.14 -49.09 -21.47
N LEU A 158 25.73 -47.91 -21.28
CA LEU A 158 25.83 -47.25 -19.98
C LEU A 158 24.45 -47.07 -19.33
N GLY A 159 23.45 -46.61 -20.09
CA GLY A 159 22.08 -46.47 -19.62
C GLY A 159 21.46 -47.77 -19.13
N ARG A 160 21.72 -48.89 -19.84
CA ARG A 160 21.22 -50.21 -19.45
C ARG A 160 21.86 -50.70 -18.15
N ARG A 161 23.15 -50.41 -17.94
CA ARG A 161 23.85 -50.73 -16.69
C ARG A 161 23.29 -49.92 -15.51
N VAL A 162 22.99 -48.64 -15.73
CA VAL A 162 22.33 -47.79 -14.72
C VAL A 162 20.97 -48.36 -14.33
N LEU A 163 20.18 -48.85 -15.29
CA LEU A 163 18.87 -49.46 -15.02
C LEU A 163 18.95 -50.76 -14.21
N SER A 164 20.09 -51.44 -14.20
CA SER A 164 20.31 -52.62 -13.36
C SER A 164 20.39 -52.30 -11.85
N SER A 165 20.44 -51.02 -11.46
CA SER A 165 20.53 -50.57 -10.07
C SER A 165 19.52 -49.45 -9.77
N PRO A 166 18.57 -49.66 -8.83
CA PRO A 166 17.62 -48.62 -8.44
C PRO A 166 18.29 -47.34 -7.92
N ALA A 167 19.40 -47.46 -7.19
CA ALA A 167 20.14 -46.30 -6.67
C ALA A 167 20.75 -45.48 -7.80
N LEU A 168 21.36 -46.12 -8.81
CA LEU A 168 21.94 -45.42 -9.95
C LEU A 168 20.86 -44.78 -10.84
N LEU A 169 19.68 -45.39 -10.92
CA LEU A 169 18.54 -44.79 -11.61
C LEU A 169 18.10 -43.47 -10.94
N GLU A 170 18.09 -43.41 -9.62
CA GLU A 170 17.81 -42.18 -8.87
C GLU A 170 18.89 -41.11 -9.10
N ASP A 171 20.17 -41.49 -9.06
CA ASP A 171 21.28 -40.57 -9.34
C ASP A 171 21.23 -40.03 -10.78
N ALA A 172 20.94 -40.90 -11.75
CA ALA A 172 20.81 -40.51 -13.16
C ALA A 172 19.59 -39.63 -13.41
N GLU A 173 18.47 -39.86 -12.71
CA GLU A 173 17.30 -38.98 -12.74
C GLU A 173 17.62 -37.60 -12.15
N ALA A 174 18.29 -37.56 -10.99
CA ALA A 174 18.72 -36.31 -10.37
C ALA A 174 19.67 -35.50 -11.27
N PHE A 175 20.64 -36.17 -11.90
CA PHE A 175 21.50 -35.56 -12.90
C PHE A 175 20.71 -35.02 -14.09
N TRP A 176 19.75 -35.80 -14.61
CA TRP A 176 18.91 -35.39 -15.73
C TRP A 176 18.05 -34.17 -15.42
N LEU A 177 17.39 -34.15 -14.26
CA LEU A 177 16.59 -33.01 -13.80
C LEU A 177 17.45 -31.75 -13.61
N THR A 178 18.65 -31.90 -13.04
CA THR A 178 19.58 -30.79 -12.85
C THR A 178 20.05 -30.22 -14.19
N THR A 179 20.41 -31.08 -15.14
CA THR A 179 20.88 -30.63 -16.46
C THR A 179 19.78 -30.06 -17.35
N GLN A 180 18.52 -30.47 -17.16
CA GLN A 180 17.36 -29.84 -17.83
C GLN A 180 17.01 -28.47 -17.23
N SER A 181 17.08 -28.33 -15.91
CA SER A 181 16.77 -27.07 -15.24
C SER A 181 17.88 -26.02 -15.36
N GLN A 182 19.13 -26.47 -15.53
CA GLN A 182 20.31 -25.60 -15.69
C GLN A 182 21.08 -25.97 -16.97
N PRO A 183 20.55 -25.59 -18.16
CA PRO A 183 21.28 -25.80 -19.40
C PRO A 183 22.58 -24.97 -19.39
N LEU A 184 23.64 -25.54 -19.98
CA LEU A 184 24.90 -24.82 -20.13
C LEU A 184 24.69 -23.61 -21.07
N PRO A 185 25.21 -22.41 -20.72
CA PRO A 185 25.08 -21.24 -21.57
C PRO A 185 25.82 -21.43 -22.90
N SER A 186 25.34 -20.75 -23.95
CA SER A 186 26.06 -20.65 -25.22
C SER A 186 27.37 -19.87 -25.04
N SER A 187 28.48 -20.38 -25.59
CA SER A 187 29.78 -19.69 -25.61
C SER A 187 29.97 -18.76 -26.81
N LEU A 188 29.01 -18.71 -27.75
CA LEU A 188 29.14 -18.00 -29.02
C LEU A 188 29.40 -16.49 -28.83
N ASP A 189 28.62 -15.85 -27.96
CA ASP A 189 28.75 -14.40 -27.71
C ASP A 189 30.11 -14.05 -27.09
N LEU A 190 30.60 -14.90 -26.19
CA LEU A 190 31.90 -14.74 -25.55
C LEU A 190 33.05 -14.93 -26.54
N GLU A 191 32.93 -15.91 -27.44
CA GLU A 191 33.90 -16.15 -28.52
C GLU A 191 33.98 -14.94 -29.47
N GLN A 192 32.84 -14.44 -29.96
CA GLN A 192 32.79 -13.28 -30.84
C GLN A 192 33.41 -12.03 -30.18
N ARG A 193 33.14 -11.83 -28.88
CA ARG A 193 33.75 -10.74 -28.11
C ARG A 193 35.27 -10.88 -28.01
N LEU A 194 35.77 -12.09 -27.78
CA LEU A 194 37.21 -12.36 -27.71
C LEU A 194 37.89 -12.22 -29.07
N ASP A 195 37.25 -12.65 -30.15
CA ASP A 195 37.72 -12.46 -31.53
C ASP A 195 37.85 -10.96 -31.87
N HIS A 196 36.83 -10.18 -31.51
CA HIS A 196 36.85 -8.74 -31.73
C HIS A 196 37.95 -8.03 -30.92
N LEU A 197 38.16 -8.43 -29.66
CA LEU A 197 39.23 -7.91 -28.82
C LEU A 197 40.62 -8.25 -29.38
N GLU A 198 40.83 -9.50 -29.82
CA GLU A 198 42.09 -9.93 -30.42
C GLU A 198 42.40 -9.14 -31.71
N SER A 199 41.41 -8.99 -32.60
CA SER A 199 41.56 -8.20 -33.82
C SER A 199 41.92 -6.75 -33.51
N SER A 200 41.18 -6.12 -32.60
CA SER A 200 41.40 -4.71 -32.23
C SER A 200 42.78 -4.48 -31.61
N LEU A 201 43.25 -5.41 -30.76
CA LEU A 201 44.58 -5.34 -30.14
C LEU A 201 45.71 -5.63 -31.14
N SER A 202 45.52 -6.57 -32.06
CA SER A 202 46.48 -6.84 -33.14
C SER A 202 46.62 -5.65 -34.09
N ASP A 203 45.50 -5.01 -34.45
CA ASP A 203 45.48 -3.81 -35.29
C ASP A 203 46.20 -2.64 -34.59
N ALA A 204 45.95 -2.46 -33.29
CA ALA A 204 46.66 -1.48 -32.46
C ALA A 204 48.16 -1.76 -32.38
N LYS A 205 48.56 -3.04 -32.25
CA LYS A 205 49.98 -3.43 -32.23
C LYS A 205 50.68 -3.06 -33.53
N SER A 206 50.01 -3.22 -34.67
CA SER A 206 50.58 -2.95 -35.99
C SER A 206 50.78 -1.45 -36.27
N ASN A 207 50.01 -0.58 -35.60
CA ASN A 207 50.02 0.88 -35.79
C ASN A 207 50.31 1.62 -34.48
N ILE A 208 51.25 1.10 -33.68
CA ILE A 208 51.49 1.64 -32.34
C ILE A 208 52.10 3.03 -32.37
N THR A 209 51.59 3.91 -31.52
CA THR A 209 52.10 5.27 -31.31
C THR A 209 52.58 5.43 -29.87
N ALA A 210 53.50 6.37 -29.61
CA ALA A 210 54.01 6.63 -28.26
C ALA A 210 52.91 7.00 -27.25
N ASP A 211 51.80 7.58 -27.70
CA ASP A 211 50.66 7.96 -26.86
C ASP A 211 49.60 6.85 -26.69
N PHE A 212 49.85 5.64 -27.23
CA PHE A 212 48.91 4.54 -27.13
C PHE A 212 48.87 3.97 -25.70
N ASP A 213 47.67 3.81 -25.16
CA ASP A 213 47.43 3.12 -23.89
C ASP A 213 46.24 2.15 -24.04
N VAL A 214 46.35 0.97 -23.43
CA VAL A 214 45.25 0.00 -23.44
C VAL A 214 44.17 0.52 -22.51
N SER A 215 43.05 0.96 -23.10
CA SER A 215 41.96 1.56 -22.32
C SER A 215 41.51 0.66 -21.17
N HIS A 216 41.21 1.27 -20.02
CA HIS A 216 40.65 0.56 -18.86
C HIS A 216 39.37 -0.22 -19.21
N ALA A 217 38.59 0.26 -20.18
CA ALA A 217 37.40 -0.46 -20.66
C ALA A 217 37.77 -1.79 -21.35
N MET A 218 38.83 -1.83 -22.15
CA MET A 218 39.30 -3.05 -22.80
C MET A 218 39.83 -4.06 -21.78
N THR A 219 40.66 -3.62 -20.82
CA THR A 219 41.18 -4.51 -19.76
C THR A 219 40.05 -5.10 -18.92
N THR A 220 39.07 -4.27 -18.53
CA THR A 220 37.86 -4.73 -17.80
C THR A 220 37.07 -5.75 -18.62
N THR A 221 36.95 -5.55 -19.94
CA THR A 221 36.23 -6.47 -20.83
C THR A 221 36.95 -7.83 -20.91
N ILE A 222 38.28 -7.82 -21.01
CA ILE A 222 39.12 -9.04 -21.02
C ILE A 222 38.97 -9.79 -19.68
N ASP A 223 39.07 -9.08 -18.55
CA ASP A 223 38.96 -9.70 -17.23
C ASP A 223 37.55 -10.27 -16.99
N THR A 224 36.52 -9.56 -17.42
CA THR A 224 35.13 -10.07 -17.37
C THR A 224 34.97 -11.33 -18.22
N ALA A 225 35.50 -11.33 -19.44
CA ALA A 225 35.48 -12.49 -20.33
C ALA A 225 36.24 -13.69 -19.73
N LYS A 226 37.36 -13.44 -19.04
CA LYS A 226 38.10 -14.47 -18.31
C LYS A 226 37.29 -15.08 -17.18
N ILE A 227 36.65 -14.26 -16.34
CA ILE A 227 35.78 -14.73 -15.25
C ILE A 227 34.62 -15.56 -15.81
N GLU A 228 33.99 -15.08 -16.88
CA GLU A 228 32.88 -15.76 -17.55
C GLU A 228 33.31 -17.11 -18.12
N SER A 229 34.44 -17.18 -18.84
CA SER A 229 34.98 -18.43 -19.39
C SER A 229 35.30 -19.48 -18.31
N ASN A 230 35.88 -19.05 -17.19
CA ASN A 230 36.20 -19.94 -16.06
C ASN A 230 34.94 -20.47 -15.39
N ARG A 231 33.90 -19.63 -15.25
CA ARG A 231 32.61 -20.07 -14.72
C ARG A 231 31.95 -21.10 -15.64
N LEU A 232 31.98 -20.87 -16.95
CA LEU A 232 31.47 -21.84 -17.94
C LEU A 232 32.23 -23.16 -17.86
N LEU A 233 33.56 -23.12 -17.86
CA LEU A 233 34.41 -24.31 -17.74
C LEU A 233 34.07 -25.10 -16.47
N LYS A 234 34.03 -24.42 -15.31
CA LYS A 234 33.72 -25.06 -14.02
C LYS A 234 32.34 -25.73 -14.03
N SER A 235 31.33 -25.07 -14.60
CA SER A 235 29.99 -25.65 -14.69
C SER A 235 29.95 -26.91 -15.57
N ALA A 236 30.71 -26.92 -16.67
CA ALA A 236 30.84 -28.13 -17.50
C ALA A 236 31.62 -29.24 -16.78
N GLU A 237 32.68 -28.91 -16.04
CA GLU A 237 33.44 -29.87 -15.23
C GLU A 237 32.60 -30.49 -14.10
N GLU A 238 31.76 -29.71 -13.43
CA GLU A 238 30.84 -30.22 -12.41
C GLU A 238 29.82 -31.20 -13.00
N GLN A 239 29.24 -30.88 -14.16
CA GLN A 239 28.35 -31.81 -14.87
C GLN A 239 29.08 -33.08 -15.33
N LEU A 240 30.33 -32.95 -15.82
CA LEU A 240 31.14 -34.12 -16.21
C LEU A 240 31.49 -34.99 -15.01
N ALA A 241 31.89 -34.40 -13.89
CA ALA A 241 32.24 -35.14 -12.68
C ALA A 241 31.04 -35.94 -12.14
N SER A 242 29.84 -35.36 -12.17
CA SER A 242 28.61 -36.07 -11.80
C SER A 242 28.33 -37.24 -12.74
N LEU A 243 28.50 -37.05 -14.05
CA LEU A 243 28.29 -38.10 -15.04
C LEU A 243 29.36 -39.20 -14.96
N ASP A 244 30.62 -38.84 -14.75
CA ASP A 244 31.73 -39.76 -14.56
C ASP A 244 31.53 -40.60 -13.30
N SER A 245 31.02 -40.01 -12.22
CA SER A 245 30.65 -40.77 -11.01
C SER A 245 29.57 -41.81 -11.29
N ILE A 246 28.49 -41.44 -12.00
CA ILE A 246 27.45 -42.38 -12.43
C ILE A 246 28.06 -43.49 -13.30
N ARG A 247 28.95 -43.11 -14.23
CA ARG A 247 29.62 -44.04 -15.14
C ARG A 247 30.47 -45.05 -14.39
N GLU A 248 31.34 -44.60 -13.50
CA GLU A 248 32.23 -45.46 -12.71
C GLU A 248 31.43 -46.48 -11.88
N GLN A 249 30.36 -46.03 -11.23
CA GLN A 249 29.51 -46.92 -10.45
C GLN A 249 28.75 -47.91 -11.35
N ALA A 250 28.24 -47.45 -12.50
CA ALA A 250 27.52 -48.30 -13.45
C ALA A 250 28.39 -49.41 -14.06
N MET A 251 29.70 -49.21 -14.21
CA MET A 251 30.61 -50.22 -14.81
C MET A 251 30.68 -51.53 -14.01
N VAL A 252 30.38 -51.50 -12.72
CA VAL A 252 30.36 -52.70 -11.85
C VAL A 252 29.11 -53.55 -12.09
N HIS A 253 28.06 -52.97 -12.68
CA HIS A 253 26.80 -53.67 -12.93
C HIS A 253 26.81 -54.37 -14.30
N PRO A 254 26.26 -55.60 -14.40
CA PRO A 254 26.18 -56.31 -15.67
C PRO A 254 25.22 -55.61 -16.63
N VAL A 255 25.54 -55.69 -17.92
CA VAL A 255 24.62 -55.28 -18.99
C VAL A 255 23.54 -56.33 -19.13
N SER A 256 22.29 -55.91 -19.04
CA SER A 256 21.17 -56.73 -19.48
C SER A 256 20.66 -56.21 -20.82
N ALA A 257 20.72 -57.05 -21.86
CA ALA A 257 20.20 -56.73 -23.19
C ALA A 257 18.67 -56.61 -23.21
N ASP A 258 18.00 -57.16 -22.19
CA ASP A 258 16.54 -57.16 -22.07
C ASP A 258 15.99 -55.85 -21.49
N LEU A 259 16.84 -55.02 -20.88
CA LEU A 259 16.43 -53.72 -20.34
C LEU A 259 16.22 -52.70 -21.47
N SER A 260 15.15 -51.91 -21.35
CA SER A 260 14.90 -50.74 -22.21
C SER A 260 16.02 -49.70 -22.09
N THR A 261 16.02 -48.68 -22.93
CA THR A 261 16.94 -47.54 -22.77
C THR A 261 16.57 -46.71 -21.54
N LEU A 262 17.55 -46.02 -20.94
CA LEU A 262 17.32 -45.15 -19.79
C LEU A 262 16.33 -44.01 -20.13
N SER A 263 16.40 -43.48 -21.34
CA SER A 263 15.41 -42.51 -21.87
C SER A 263 13.97 -43.00 -21.71
N VAL A 264 13.68 -44.25 -22.11
CA VAL A 264 12.33 -44.84 -21.99
C VAL A 264 11.95 -45.02 -20.52
N ALA A 265 12.88 -45.46 -19.68
CA ALA A 265 12.62 -45.66 -18.25
C ALA A 265 12.34 -44.33 -17.51
N LEU A 266 13.11 -43.28 -17.80
CA LEU A 266 12.88 -41.94 -17.25
C LEU A 266 11.53 -41.37 -17.71
N GLU A 267 11.15 -41.59 -18.97
CA GLU A 267 9.85 -41.17 -19.49
C GLU A 267 8.69 -41.96 -18.87
N GLN A 268 8.84 -43.28 -18.70
CA GLN A 268 7.87 -44.12 -17.99
C GLN A 268 7.69 -43.65 -16.54
N LYS A 269 8.79 -43.41 -15.81
CA LYS A 269 8.75 -42.90 -14.43
C LYS A 269 8.05 -41.54 -14.35
N ARG A 270 8.31 -40.64 -15.28
CA ARG A 270 7.62 -39.34 -15.39
C ARG A 270 6.12 -39.52 -15.64
N LEU A 271 5.73 -40.42 -16.54
CA LEU A 271 4.32 -40.72 -16.82
C LEU A 271 3.62 -41.35 -15.60
N GLU A 272 4.32 -42.20 -14.84
CA GLU A 272 3.81 -42.78 -13.60
C GLU A 272 3.62 -41.72 -12.51
N GLN A 273 4.57 -40.80 -12.34
CA GLN A 273 4.43 -39.65 -11.44
C GLN A 273 3.23 -38.79 -11.82
N LEU A 274 3.07 -38.43 -13.10
CA LEU A 274 1.92 -37.67 -13.58
C LEU A 274 0.59 -38.40 -13.34
N ARG A 275 0.55 -39.72 -13.55
CA ARG A 275 -0.64 -40.54 -13.26
C ARG A 275 -0.94 -40.58 -11.76
N LYS A 276 0.08 -40.64 -10.91
CA LYS A 276 -0.06 -40.61 -9.45
C LYS A 276 -0.61 -39.25 -9.00
N GLU A 277 -0.03 -38.16 -9.48
CA GLU A 277 -0.51 -36.79 -9.21
C GLU A 277 -1.96 -36.59 -9.69
N GLN A 278 -2.31 -37.07 -10.88
CA GLN A 278 -3.69 -37.02 -11.39
C GLN A 278 -4.65 -37.82 -10.49
N LYS A 279 -4.26 -39.01 -10.03
CA LYS A 279 -5.07 -39.80 -9.09
C LYS A 279 -5.26 -39.08 -7.76
N GLU A 280 -4.21 -38.51 -7.19
CA GLU A 280 -4.27 -37.74 -5.96
C GLU A 280 -5.14 -36.48 -6.13
N ALA A 281 -5.05 -35.79 -7.28
CA ALA A 281 -5.89 -34.64 -7.59
C ALA A 281 -7.38 -35.02 -7.73
N LEU A 282 -7.68 -36.15 -8.38
CA LEU A 282 -9.04 -36.67 -8.47
C LEU A 282 -9.59 -37.07 -7.10
N GLN A 283 -8.79 -37.72 -6.25
CA GLN A 283 -9.18 -38.05 -4.87
C GLN A 283 -9.50 -36.79 -4.06
N ARG A 284 -8.67 -35.75 -4.14
CA ARG A 284 -8.95 -34.45 -3.50
C ARG A 284 -10.23 -33.80 -4.03
N LEU A 285 -10.52 -33.94 -5.33
CA LEU A 285 -11.75 -33.43 -5.92
C LEU A 285 -12.99 -34.20 -5.41
N GLU A 286 -12.90 -35.52 -5.28
CA GLU A 286 -13.97 -36.34 -4.70
C GLU A 286 -14.19 -36.03 -3.21
N GLU A 287 -13.12 -35.86 -2.43
CA GLU A 287 -13.19 -35.47 -1.03
C GLU A 287 -13.83 -34.09 -0.85
N THR A 288 -13.42 -33.11 -1.64
CA THR A 288 -14.03 -31.77 -1.62
C THR A 288 -15.48 -31.79 -2.08
N ARG A 289 -15.83 -32.60 -3.07
CA ARG A 289 -17.22 -32.78 -3.49
C ARG A 289 -18.08 -33.38 -2.37
N LYS A 290 -17.61 -34.45 -1.71
CA LYS A 290 -18.31 -35.05 -0.56
C LYS A 290 -18.46 -34.07 0.59
N ALA A 291 -17.41 -33.33 0.94
CA ALA A 291 -17.46 -32.30 1.97
C ALA A 291 -18.46 -31.19 1.63
N ASN A 292 -18.53 -30.77 0.36
CA ASN A 292 -19.51 -29.79 -0.10
C ASN A 292 -20.94 -30.35 -0.05
N GLU A 293 -21.15 -31.60 -0.46
CA GLU A 293 -22.47 -32.27 -0.38
C GLU A 293 -22.93 -32.40 1.09
N GLU A 294 -22.04 -32.77 2.01
CA GLU A 294 -22.31 -32.79 3.45
C GLU A 294 -22.63 -31.39 4.01
N MET A 295 -21.87 -30.37 3.61
CA MET A 295 -22.12 -28.99 4.01
C MET A 295 -23.49 -28.50 3.52
N VAL A 296 -23.87 -28.82 2.27
CA VAL A 296 -25.19 -28.47 1.72
C VAL A 296 -26.31 -29.19 2.47
N LEU A 297 -26.14 -30.48 2.78
CA LEU A 297 -27.12 -31.24 3.58
C LEU A 297 -27.26 -30.66 4.99
N GLN A 298 -26.15 -30.34 5.67
CA GLN A 298 -26.19 -29.70 6.98
C GLN A 298 -26.86 -28.32 6.92
N ALA A 299 -26.61 -27.53 5.88
CA ALA A 299 -27.26 -26.24 5.68
C ALA A 299 -28.77 -26.40 5.42
N GLN A 300 -29.19 -27.43 4.68
CA GLN A 300 -30.62 -27.75 4.48
C GLN A 300 -31.28 -28.16 5.80
N ILE A 301 -30.66 -29.06 6.57
CA ILE A 301 -31.17 -29.47 7.90
C ILE A 301 -31.26 -28.27 8.85
N ALA A 302 -30.26 -27.40 8.87
CA ALA A 302 -30.27 -26.19 9.69
C ALA A 302 -31.40 -25.23 9.27
N LYS A 303 -31.61 -25.06 7.95
CA LYS A 303 -32.71 -24.23 7.42
C LYS A 303 -34.08 -24.81 7.76
N GLU A 304 -34.27 -26.13 7.67
CA GLU A 304 -35.52 -26.79 8.06
C GLU A 304 -35.79 -26.63 9.56
N ARG A 305 -34.77 -26.76 10.41
CA ARG A 305 -34.90 -26.51 11.86
C ARG A 305 -35.29 -25.06 12.15
N ALA A 306 -34.67 -24.09 11.47
CA ALA A 306 -35.02 -22.68 11.63
C ALA A 306 -36.48 -22.40 11.23
N ILE A 307 -36.95 -22.96 10.12
CA ILE A 307 -38.36 -22.84 9.69
C ILE A 307 -39.31 -23.49 10.71
N ALA A 308 -38.95 -24.66 11.26
CA ALA A 308 -39.77 -25.34 12.25
C ALA A 308 -39.86 -24.54 13.56
N GLU A 309 -38.75 -23.95 14.01
CA GLU A 309 -38.70 -23.09 15.19
C GLU A 309 -39.49 -21.79 14.99
N GLU A 310 -39.36 -21.15 13.82
CA GLU A 310 -40.14 -19.96 13.47
C GLU A 310 -41.66 -20.26 13.45
N LYS A 311 -42.06 -21.41 12.90
CA LYS A 311 -43.46 -21.87 12.95
C LYS A 311 -43.94 -22.06 14.39
N LYS A 312 -43.14 -22.70 15.24
CA LYS A 312 -43.48 -22.93 16.65
C LYS A 312 -43.67 -21.60 17.41
N ILE A 313 -42.75 -20.65 17.21
CA ILE A 313 -42.86 -19.30 17.78
C ILE A 313 -44.12 -18.58 17.27
N GLY A 314 -44.44 -18.73 15.98
CA GLY A 314 -45.66 -18.18 15.38
C GLY A 314 -46.94 -18.76 16.00
N GLU A 315 -47.00 -20.08 16.16
CA GLU A 315 -48.13 -20.78 16.79
C GLU A 315 -48.30 -20.39 18.27
N GLU A 316 -47.20 -20.28 19.02
CA GLU A 316 -47.23 -19.81 20.41
C GLU A 316 -47.75 -18.37 20.54
N LYS A 317 -47.34 -17.47 19.64
CA LYS A 317 -47.87 -16.09 19.60
C LYS A 317 -49.37 -16.05 19.34
N ILE A 318 -49.86 -16.83 18.37
CA ILE A 318 -51.29 -16.91 18.07
C ILE A 318 -52.07 -17.47 19.28
N ALA A 319 -51.52 -18.47 19.97
CA ALA A 319 -52.14 -19.02 21.18
C ALA A 319 -52.22 -17.98 22.32
N VAL A 320 -51.17 -17.17 22.50
CA VAL A 320 -51.18 -16.09 23.50
C VAL A 320 -52.19 -14.99 23.15
N GLU A 321 -52.18 -14.51 21.90
CA GLU A 321 -53.11 -13.47 21.44
C GLU A 321 -54.57 -13.91 21.54
N THR A 322 -54.86 -15.17 21.18
CA THR A 322 -56.22 -15.73 21.30
C THR A 322 -56.67 -15.88 22.76
N ALA A 323 -55.77 -16.32 23.66
CA ALA A 323 -56.06 -16.39 25.09
C ALA A 323 -56.31 -15.00 25.70
N GLU A 324 -55.52 -14.00 25.31
CA GLU A 324 -55.69 -12.62 25.79
C GLU A 324 -57.02 -12.03 25.30
N LYS A 325 -57.37 -12.23 24.03
CA LYS A 325 -58.65 -11.80 23.47
C LYS A 325 -59.84 -12.41 24.22
N MET A 326 -59.82 -13.72 24.48
CA MET A 326 -60.87 -14.39 25.27
C MET A 326 -60.97 -13.82 26.69
N ARG A 327 -59.84 -13.48 27.32
CA ARG A 327 -59.83 -12.87 28.65
C ARG A 327 -60.47 -11.48 28.65
N LEU A 328 -60.18 -10.66 27.65
CA LEU A 328 -60.75 -9.32 27.50
C LEU A 328 -62.25 -9.36 27.23
N GLU A 329 -62.70 -10.28 26.37
CA GLU A 329 -64.13 -10.48 26.09
C GLU A 329 -64.89 -10.91 27.35
N ALA A 330 -64.35 -11.84 28.14
CA ALA A 330 -64.95 -12.27 29.41
C ALA A 330 -65.05 -11.12 30.44
N GLN A 331 -64.00 -10.28 30.56
CA GLN A 331 -64.03 -9.11 31.45
C GLN A 331 -65.09 -8.08 31.02
N ALA A 332 -65.24 -7.85 29.72
CA ALA A 332 -66.24 -6.94 29.18
C ALA A 332 -67.67 -7.43 29.46
N GLU A 333 -67.91 -8.74 29.41
CA GLU A 333 -69.22 -9.34 29.70
C GLU A 333 -69.58 -9.23 31.19
N VAL A 334 -68.63 -9.49 32.09
CA VAL A 334 -68.81 -9.33 33.54
C VAL A 334 -69.16 -7.87 33.90
N ALA A 335 -68.48 -6.89 33.30
CA ALA A 335 -68.73 -5.48 33.56
C ALA A 335 -70.15 -5.04 33.12
N LYS A 336 -70.65 -5.56 31.99
CA LYS A 336 -72.02 -5.29 31.53
C LYS A 336 -73.08 -5.83 32.48
N LEU A 337 -72.89 -7.03 33.02
CA LEU A 337 -73.83 -7.64 33.97
C LEU A 337 -73.88 -6.89 35.31
N ALA A 338 -72.74 -6.33 35.76
CA ALA A 338 -72.67 -5.55 36.99
C ALA A 338 -73.47 -4.23 36.88
N GLY A 339 -73.34 -3.50 35.76
CA GLY A 339 -74.08 -2.25 35.53
C GLY A 339 -75.59 -2.44 35.50
N ALA A 340 -76.08 -3.46 34.81
CA ALA A 340 -77.52 -3.75 34.69
C ALA A 340 -78.19 -4.07 36.05
N ASN A 341 -77.47 -4.71 36.96
CA ASN A 341 -77.96 -5.05 38.31
C ASN A 341 -78.07 -3.84 39.24
N GLN A 342 -77.23 -2.81 39.06
CA GLN A 342 -77.27 -1.62 39.90
C GLN A 342 -78.48 -0.73 39.56
N GLU A 343 -78.78 -0.57 38.27
CA GLU A 343 -79.94 0.20 37.79
C GLU A 343 -81.27 -0.41 38.24
N THR A 344 -81.36 -1.75 38.24
CA THR A 344 -82.57 -2.45 38.70
C THR A 344 -82.83 -2.23 40.19
N ARG A 345 -81.79 -2.25 41.03
CA ARG A 345 -81.93 -1.98 42.48
C ARG A 345 -82.41 -0.56 42.75
N ALA A 346 -81.79 0.44 42.13
CA ALA A 346 -82.18 1.85 42.29
C ALA A 346 -83.65 2.10 41.89
N ARG A 347 -84.12 1.45 40.82
CA ARG A 347 -85.52 1.53 40.39
C ARG A 347 -86.49 0.94 41.40
N LEU A 348 -86.15 -0.21 42.00
CA LEU A 348 -87.00 -0.87 43.00
C LEU A 348 -87.13 -0.05 44.29
N ASP A 349 -86.04 0.57 44.73
CA ASP A 349 -86.07 1.38 45.96
C ASP A 349 -86.90 2.66 45.77
N LYS A 350 -86.81 3.32 44.61
CA LYS A 350 -87.69 4.47 44.29
C LYS A 350 -89.17 4.07 44.24
N GLN A 351 -89.50 2.93 43.63
CA GLN A 351 -90.88 2.43 43.58
C GLN A 351 -91.45 2.14 44.98
N ARG A 352 -90.64 1.58 45.88
CA ARG A 352 -91.06 1.33 47.27
C ARG A 352 -91.35 2.63 48.01
N LEU A 353 -90.47 3.63 47.89
CA LEU A 353 -90.66 4.92 48.55
C LEU A 353 -91.93 5.65 48.06
N GLU A 354 -92.23 5.58 46.76
CA GLU A 354 -93.47 6.13 46.20
C GLU A 354 -94.73 5.41 46.67
N ALA A 355 -94.69 4.08 46.80
CA ALA A 355 -95.81 3.30 47.33
C ALA A 355 -96.11 3.68 48.79
N GLU A 356 -95.08 3.83 49.61
CA GLU A 356 -95.22 4.26 51.01
C GLU A 356 -95.71 5.71 51.11
N PHE A 357 -95.22 6.59 50.25
CA PHE A 357 -95.72 7.97 50.14
C PHE A 357 -97.21 8.03 49.83
N ASN A 358 -97.68 7.20 48.88
CA ASN A 358 -99.09 7.15 48.52
C ASN A 358 -99.96 6.62 49.68
N ARG A 359 -99.46 5.63 50.43
CA ARG A 359 -100.15 5.11 51.62
C ARG A 359 -100.26 6.18 52.71
N ASP A 360 -99.19 6.92 52.96
CA ASP A 360 -99.11 7.93 54.02
C ASP A 360 -99.68 9.29 53.58
N ARG A 361 -100.18 9.40 52.33
CA ARG A 361 -100.62 10.65 51.69
C ARG A 361 -101.65 11.43 52.50
N SER A 362 -102.62 10.74 53.11
CA SER A 362 -103.64 11.41 53.94
C SER A 362 -103.02 12.05 55.19
N GLN A 363 -102.06 11.35 55.83
CA GLN A 363 -101.32 11.87 56.98
C GLN A 363 -100.42 13.05 56.58
N ILE A 364 -99.71 12.93 55.45
CA ILE A 364 -98.90 14.01 54.87
C ILE A 364 -99.76 15.25 54.66
N GLN A 365 -100.93 15.10 54.02
CA GLN A 365 -101.82 16.21 53.75
C GLN A 365 -102.42 16.82 55.03
N SER A 366 -102.74 16.03 56.06
CA SER A 366 -103.35 16.57 57.29
C SER A 366 -102.34 17.19 58.25
N LEU A 367 -101.16 16.57 58.39
CA LEU A 367 -100.15 16.98 59.37
C LEU A 367 -99.23 18.07 58.81
N LEU A 368 -98.96 18.05 57.50
CA LEU A 368 -98.02 18.98 56.88
C LEU A 368 -98.72 20.18 56.22
N VAL A 369 -100.03 20.39 56.43
CA VAL A 369 -100.78 21.55 55.89
C VAL A 369 -100.00 22.85 56.06
N ALA A 370 -99.42 23.05 57.25
CA ALA A 370 -98.67 24.24 57.60
C ALA A 370 -97.43 24.48 56.72
N PHE A 371 -96.92 23.46 56.03
CA PHE A 371 -95.76 23.54 55.12
C PHE A 371 -96.18 23.46 53.65
N LEU A 372 -97.20 22.65 53.36
CA LEU A 372 -97.69 22.42 51.99
C LEU A 372 -98.56 23.57 51.47
N SER A 373 -99.15 24.37 52.36
CA SER A 373 -100.02 25.49 51.96
C SER A 373 -99.23 26.71 51.48
N ASP A 374 -99.90 27.56 50.70
CA ASP A 374 -99.30 28.77 50.15
C ASP A 374 -99.19 29.91 51.19
N GLY A 375 -97.95 30.23 51.56
CA GLY A 375 -97.59 31.34 52.45
C GLY A 375 -96.29 32.03 52.01
N ASN A 376 -95.88 33.03 52.77
CA ASN A 376 -94.75 33.91 52.46
C ASN A 376 -93.52 33.61 53.32
N THR A 377 -93.70 33.04 54.52
CA THR A 377 -92.55 32.74 55.41
C THR A 377 -91.87 31.41 55.03
N TYR A 378 -90.58 31.24 55.37
CA TYR A 378 -89.79 30.02 55.07
C TYR A 378 -89.81 29.59 53.60
N ARG A 379 -89.62 30.58 52.73
CA ARG A 379 -89.47 30.39 51.30
C ARG A 379 -88.27 31.20 50.81
N THR A 380 -87.68 30.75 49.71
CA THR A 380 -86.68 31.53 48.97
C THR A 380 -87.25 32.89 48.54
N LYS A 381 -86.46 33.96 48.73
CA LYS A 381 -86.88 35.37 48.60
C LYS A 381 -87.47 35.77 47.23
N GLU A 382 -87.31 34.93 46.23
CA GLU A 382 -87.62 35.24 44.82
C GLU A 382 -89.09 34.97 44.43
N VAL A 383 -89.91 34.31 45.27
CA VAL A 383 -91.30 33.96 44.91
C VAL A 383 -92.30 34.41 45.97
N SER A 384 -93.30 35.21 45.56
CA SER A 384 -94.14 36.01 46.45
C SER A 384 -95.10 35.25 47.37
N ARG A 385 -95.53 34.01 47.06
CA ARG A 385 -96.39 33.15 47.93
C ARG A 385 -96.44 31.68 47.49
N GLY A 386 -96.24 30.70 48.38
CA GLY A 386 -96.17 29.26 48.04
C GLY A 386 -95.80 28.30 49.20
N PRO A 387 -95.55 27.00 48.95
CA PRO A 387 -95.19 26.04 50.00
C PRO A 387 -93.80 26.35 50.57
N ALA A 388 -93.55 25.86 51.79
CA ALA A 388 -92.27 26.04 52.47
C ALA A 388 -91.12 25.35 51.71
N SER A 389 -89.92 25.92 51.76
CA SER A 389 -88.71 25.29 51.21
C SER A 389 -88.21 24.19 52.13
N LEU A 390 -87.95 23.00 51.57
CA LEU A 390 -87.34 21.91 52.31
C LEU A 390 -85.96 22.30 52.82
N THR A 391 -85.17 22.98 52.00
CA THR A 391 -83.85 23.49 52.40
C THR A 391 -83.96 24.47 53.56
N ASP A 392 -84.90 25.42 53.54
CA ASP A 392 -85.08 26.38 54.65
C ASP A 392 -85.54 25.67 55.94
N LEU A 393 -86.42 24.66 55.85
CA LEU A 393 -86.82 23.85 57.00
C LEU A 393 -85.65 23.04 57.58
N LYS A 394 -84.78 22.48 56.71
CA LYS A 394 -83.53 21.83 57.13
C LYS A 394 -82.60 22.82 57.83
N SER A 395 -82.35 23.98 57.21
CA SER A 395 -81.45 25.02 57.74
C SER A 395 -81.94 25.65 59.04
N ALA A 396 -83.26 25.78 59.24
CA ALA A 396 -83.83 26.25 60.50
C ALA A 396 -83.68 25.23 61.64
N GLY A 397 -83.24 24.00 61.34
CA GLY A 397 -83.10 22.90 62.30
C GLY A 397 -84.40 22.14 62.56
N ALA A 398 -85.48 22.42 61.81
CA ALA A 398 -86.77 21.79 62.02
C ALA A 398 -86.80 20.32 61.60
N LEU A 399 -85.87 19.89 60.75
CA LEU A 399 -85.71 18.50 60.31
C LEU A 399 -84.57 17.76 61.01
N ASN A 400 -83.96 18.33 62.06
CA ASN A 400 -83.00 17.61 62.87
C ASN A 400 -83.71 16.56 63.72
N GLU A 401 -83.33 15.29 63.61
CA GLU A 401 -83.95 14.22 64.38
C GLU A 401 -83.83 14.51 65.89
N GLY A 402 -84.97 14.47 66.61
CA GLY A 402 -85.02 14.60 68.06
C GLY A 402 -85.83 15.79 68.59
N PRO A 403 -85.92 15.95 69.93
CA PRO A 403 -86.87 16.86 70.59
C PRO A 403 -86.68 18.35 70.26
N ASP A 404 -85.47 18.78 69.94
CA ASP A 404 -85.17 20.16 69.57
C ASP A 404 -85.68 20.50 68.16
N GLY A 405 -85.60 19.54 67.22
CA GLY A 405 -86.08 19.70 65.85
C GLY A 405 -87.61 19.75 65.79
N VAL A 406 -88.31 18.71 66.25
CA VAL A 406 -89.25 18.84 67.37
C VAL A 406 -89.90 20.21 67.62
N LYS A 407 -89.37 20.82 68.67
CA LYS A 407 -89.72 22.14 69.18
C LYS A 407 -89.58 23.24 68.13
N MET A 408 -88.55 23.18 67.30
CA MET A 408 -88.33 24.15 66.23
C MET A 408 -89.44 24.08 65.18
N LEU A 409 -89.86 22.88 64.78
CA LEU A 409 -90.96 22.66 63.85
C LEU A 409 -92.26 23.28 64.38
N CYS A 410 -92.57 23.06 65.66
CA CYS A 410 -93.71 23.70 66.32
C CYS A 410 -93.61 25.22 66.34
N LYS A 411 -92.41 25.76 66.61
CA LYS A 411 -92.17 27.20 66.67
C LYS A 411 -92.35 27.85 65.30
N ILE A 412 -91.82 27.21 64.25
CA ILE A 412 -92.01 27.63 62.87
C ILE A 412 -93.51 27.72 62.57
N ILE A 413 -94.27 26.66 62.85
CA ILE A 413 -95.71 26.60 62.52
C ILE A 413 -96.56 27.56 63.34
N SER A 414 -96.24 27.81 64.60
CA SER A 414 -97.13 28.55 65.50
C SER A 414 -96.79 30.03 65.62
N VAL A 415 -95.50 30.38 65.62
CA VAL A 415 -95.03 31.76 65.88
C VAL A 415 -94.59 32.45 64.61
N TRP A 416 -94.02 31.69 63.66
CA TRP A 416 -93.34 32.24 62.47
C TRP A 416 -94.01 31.85 61.15
N ASN A 417 -95.23 31.33 61.22
CA ASN A 417 -96.00 30.87 60.06
C ASN A 417 -97.15 31.81 59.77
N ASP A 418 -97.33 32.12 58.49
CA ASP A 418 -98.51 32.79 57.97
C ASP A 418 -99.52 31.82 57.32
N ARG A 419 -99.21 30.51 57.33
CA ARG A 419 -100.07 29.44 56.79
C ARG A 419 -101.01 28.84 57.85
N PRO A 420 -102.12 28.20 57.44
CA PRO A 420 -102.96 27.45 58.36
C PRO A 420 -102.16 26.35 59.05
N ARG A 421 -102.23 26.30 60.39
CA ARG A 421 -101.48 25.33 61.20
C ARG A 421 -101.88 23.87 60.97
N GLY A 422 -103.08 23.64 60.42
CA GLY A 422 -103.63 22.30 60.26
C GLY A 422 -103.82 21.60 61.62
N ALA A 423 -103.43 20.33 61.69
CA ALA A 423 -103.53 19.51 62.91
C ALA A 423 -102.47 19.83 63.98
N MET A 424 -101.57 20.78 63.73
CA MET A 424 -100.46 21.06 64.63
C MET A 424 -100.92 21.85 65.87
N PRO A 425 -100.47 21.46 67.08
CA PRO A 425 -100.83 22.14 68.33
C PRO A 425 -100.25 23.55 68.37
N PHE A 426 -100.94 24.47 69.06
CA PHE A 426 -100.45 25.84 69.21
C PHE A 426 -99.31 25.91 70.23
N TYR A 427 -98.17 26.44 69.80
CA TYR A 427 -96.98 26.66 70.62
C TYR A 427 -96.58 28.15 70.62
N ASP A 428 -96.76 28.83 71.75
CA ASP A 428 -96.41 30.26 71.90
C ASP A 428 -94.89 30.55 72.07
N GLY A 429 -94.04 29.52 72.08
CA GLY A 429 -92.60 29.68 72.26
C GLY A 429 -92.10 29.67 73.71
N SER A 430 -93.00 29.63 74.70
CA SER A 430 -92.63 29.56 76.13
C SER A 430 -92.33 28.13 76.60
N ALA A 431 -91.58 27.97 77.70
CA ALA A 431 -91.33 26.65 78.28
C ALA A 431 -92.63 25.99 78.79
N ARG A 432 -93.50 26.78 79.43
CA ARG A 432 -94.79 26.32 79.96
C ARG A 432 -95.70 25.71 78.89
N SER A 433 -95.73 26.34 77.72
CA SER A 433 -96.46 25.88 76.53
C SER A 433 -95.86 24.62 75.91
N TRP A 434 -94.54 24.45 75.95
CA TRP A 434 -93.87 23.26 75.41
C TRP A 434 -94.15 22.00 76.24
N ASP A 435 -94.30 22.16 77.54
CA ASP A 435 -94.60 21.06 78.45
C ASP A 435 -96.09 20.67 78.43
N SER A 436 -96.98 21.55 77.95
CA SER A 436 -98.42 21.27 77.87
C SER A 436 -98.91 20.75 76.52
N ILE A 437 -98.03 20.62 75.51
CA ILE A 437 -98.39 20.17 74.17
C ILE A 437 -98.11 18.68 73.99
N ASP A 438 -99.04 17.96 73.33
CA ASP A 438 -98.78 16.62 72.82
C ASP A 438 -97.74 16.66 71.68
N ARG A 439 -96.56 16.12 71.95
CA ARG A 439 -95.40 16.14 71.05
C ARG A 439 -95.47 15.06 69.96
N ALA A 440 -96.38 14.09 70.06
CA ALA A 440 -96.48 12.98 69.12
C ALA A 440 -96.86 13.45 67.71
N VAL A 441 -97.79 14.41 67.61
CA VAL A 441 -98.25 14.96 66.32
C VAL A 441 -97.12 15.71 65.60
N PRO A 442 -96.42 16.67 66.24
CA PRO A 442 -95.24 17.29 65.67
C PRO A 442 -94.08 16.35 65.32
N ALA A 443 -93.81 15.35 66.16
CA ALA A 443 -92.76 14.37 65.88
C ALA A 443 -93.10 13.56 64.61
N ARG A 444 -94.36 13.13 64.46
CA ARG A 444 -94.81 12.43 63.25
C ARG A 444 -94.73 13.31 62.00
N ALA A 445 -95.08 14.59 62.12
CA ALA A 445 -94.91 15.55 61.02
C ALA A 445 -93.43 15.68 60.61
N GLN A 446 -92.52 15.73 61.57
CA GLN A 446 -91.08 15.76 61.31
C GLN A 446 -90.59 14.51 60.58
N GLU A 447 -90.98 13.32 61.04
CA GLU A 447 -90.64 12.05 60.39
C GLU A 447 -91.08 12.01 58.92
N LEU A 448 -92.30 12.47 58.62
CA LEU A 448 -92.82 12.51 57.26
C LEU A 448 -92.03 13.49 56.38
N LEU A 449 -91.62 14.64 56.91
CA LEU A 449 -90.79 15.61 56.19
C LEU A 449 -89.37 15.10 55.94
N ILE A 450 -88.78 14.39 56.90
CA ILE A 450 -87.45 13.78 56.73
C ILE A 450 -87.50 12.67 55.68
N LYS A 451 -88.48 11.77 55.80
CA LYS A 451 -88.59 10.59 54.94
C LYS A 451 -88.98 10.93 53.50
N TYR A 452 -89.96 11.82 53.34
CA TYR A 452 -90.54 12.12 52.03
C TYR A 452 -90.17 13.51 51.50
N GLY A 453 -89.32 14.27 52.19
CA GLY A 453 -88.99 15.65 51.81
C GLY A 453 -88.56 15.80 50.36
N ASP A 454 -87.59 15.00 49.91
CA ASP A 454 -87.08 15.09 48.54
C ASP A 454 -88.15 14.66 47.52
N LEU A 455 -88.95 13.63 47.84
CA LEU A 455 -90.08 13.21 46.99
C LEU A 455 -91.21 14.27 46.97
N LEU A 456 -91.43 14.99 48.06
CA LEU A 456 -92.36 16.13 48.14
C LEU A 456 -91.88 17.30 47.27
N VAL A 457 -90.56 17.53 47.18
CA VAL A 457 -89.97 18.50 46.25
C VAL A 457 -90.12 18.03 44.80
N GLU A 458 -89.80 16.77 44.48
CA GLU A 458 -90.02 16.19 43.15
C GLU A 458 -91.49 16.34 42.71
N LYS A 459 -92.43 16.13 43.64
CA LYS A 459 -93.88 16.28 43.41
C LYS A 459 -94.38 17.73 43.55
N ARG A 460 -93.50 18.71 43.77
CA ARG A 460 -93.79 20.16 43.91
C ARG A 460 -94.75 20.52 45.05
N LEU A 461 -94.81 19.67 46.07
CA LEU A 461 -95.59 19.90 47.28
C LEU A 461 -94.78 20.68 48.33
N LEU A 462 -93.46 20.62 48.25
CA LEU A 462 -92.53 21.53 48.93
C LEU A 462 -91.69 22.27 47.88
N ALA A 463 -91.21 23.45 48.22
CA ALA A 463 -90.18 24.11 47.43
C ALA A 463 -88.82 23.43 47.71
N PRO A 464 -87.90 23.38 46.72
CA PRO A 464 -86.56 22.84 46.93
C PRO A 464 -85.82 23.57 48.06
#